data_AF-R5MEI7-F1
#
_entry.id   AF-R5MEI7-F1
#
_cell.length_a   1.000
_cell.length_b   1.000
_cell.length_c   1.000
_cell.angle_alpha   90.00
_cell.angle_beta   90.00
_cell.angle_gamma   90.00
#
_symmetry.space_group_name_H-M   'P 1'
#
loop_
_entity.id
_entity.type
_entity.pdbx_description
1 polymer ?
#
loop_
_entity_poly.entity_id
_entity_poly.type
_entity_poly.pdbx_seq_one_letter_code
_entity_poly.pdbx_strand_id
1 'polypeptide(L)'
;MYDKYTVGYNETLNDIAGKFNTTKEELLSINNIYNEEYLRAGMDIAVPISNDYFTTYTVNSGDNLYAIARRYNINPTLLAALNGLNMDDYIYPNQKIMIPKSGYSFYITKDGDTLSTVADKFKRSISELTSMNGTIYLLPGQLMINRTK
;
A
#
# COMPACT_ATOMS: atom_id res chain seq x y z
N MET A 1 4.76 -2.26 5.01
CA MET A 1 4.81 -1.78 3.61
C MET A 1 4.36 -0.33 3.60
N TYR A 2 5.01 0.51 2.81
CA TYR A 2 4.82 1.96 2.82
C TYR A 2 4.34 2.43 1.45
N ASP A 3 3.45 3.41 1.43
CA ASP A 3 3.12 4.18 0.25
C ASP A 3 3.96 5.47 0.22
N LYS A 4 4.06 6.11 -0.93
CA LYS A 4 4.73 7.39 -1.09
C LYS A 4 3.72 8.53 -0.93
N TYR A 5 4.04 9.49 -0.09
CA TYR A 5 3.22 10.67 0.16
C TYR A 5 4.05 11.94 0.02
N THR A 6 3.55 12.89 -0.77
CA THR A 6 4.18 14.22 -0.92
C THR A 6 3.60 15.17 0.13
N VAL A 7 4.48 15.70 0.98
CA VAL A 7 4.13 16.60 2.09
C VAL A 7 3.46 17.89 1.56
N GLY A 8 2.28 18.21 2.09
CA GLY A 8 1.54 19.42 1.74
C GLY A 8 2.17 20.71 2.30
N TYR A 9 1.72 21.86 1.81
CA TYR A 9 2.15 23.16 2.35
C TYR A 9 1.67 23.33 3.80
N ASN A 10 2.59 23.66 4.72
CA ASN A 10 2.36 23.76 6.17
C ASN A 10 1.86 22.49 6.87
N GLU A 11 1.98 21.34 6.23
CA GLU A 11 1.57 20.07 6.83
C GLU A 11 2.63 19.56 7.83
N THR A 12 2.17 19.09 8.99
CA THR A 12 3.04 18.51 10.02
C THR A 12 3.05 16.98 9.98
N LEU A 13 4.05 16.34 10.61
CA LEU A 13 4.05 14.89 10.78
C LEU A 13 2.83 14.38 11.56
N ASN A 14 2.25 15.18 12.46
CA ASN A 14 1.04 14.79 13.18
C ASN A 14 -0.18 14.77 12.27
N ASP A 15 -0.30 15.74 11.35
CA ASP A 15 -1.38 15.77 10.37
C ASP A 15 -1.31 14.55 9.44
N ILE A 16 -0.10 14.24 8.97
CA ILE A 16 0.17 13.08 8.12
C ILE A 16 -0.10 11.79 8.90
N ALA A 17 0.39 11.67 10.12
CA ALA A 17 0.18 10.49 10.95
C ALA A 17 -1.31 10.20 11.16
N GLY A 18 -2.11 11.24 11.39
CA GLY A 18 -3.57 11.14 11.47
C GLY A 18 -4.21 10.62 10.18
N LYS A 19 -3.75 11.08 9.02
CA LYS A 19 -4.26 10.60 7.70
C LYS A 19 -3.98 9.13 7.44
N PHE A 20 -2.84 8.64 7.91
CA PHE A 20 -2.39 7.27 7.67
C PHE A 20 -2.62 6.32 8.86
N ASN A 21 -3.35 6.78 9.89
CA ASN A 21 -3.64 6.03 11.11
C ASN A 21 -2.37 5.40 11.71
N THR A 22 -1.34 6.22 11.85
CA THR A 22 -0.01 5.86 12.36
C THR A 22 0.45 6.90 13.39
N THR A 23 1.70 6.83 13.83
CA THR A 23 2.30 7.81 14.74
C THR A 23 3.38 8.63 14.03
N LYS A 24 3.65 9.83 14.54
CA LYS A 24 4.79 10.62 14.04
C LYS A 24 6.11 9.89 14.23
N GLU A 25 6.24 9.11 15.31
CA GLU A 25 7.44 8.31 15.61
C GLU A 25 7.66 7.23 14.56
N GLU A 26 6.59 6.55 14.16
CA GLU A 26 6.63 5.58 13.08
C GLU A 26 7.03 6.24 11.76
N LEU A 27 6.42 7.39 11.41
CA LEU A 27 6.81 8.16 10.21
C LEU A 27 8.29 8.57 10.22
N LEU A 28 8.81 9.10 11.33
CA LEU A 28 10.24 9.45 11.46
C LEU A 28 11.12 8.23 11.23
N SER A 29 10.78 7.10 11.87
CA SER A 29 11.55 5.86 11.79
C SER A 29 11.63 5.29 10.38
N ILE A 30 10.52 5.31 9.64
CA ILE A 30 10.44 4.74 8.29
C ILE A 30 11.21 5.60 7.28
N ASN A 31 11.21 6.92 7.49
CA ASN A 31 11.81 7.87 6.57
C ASN A 31 13.28 8.19 6.87
N ASN A 32 13.85 7.59 7.91
CA ASN A 32 15.17 7.96 8.43
C ASN A 32 15.30 9.47 8.70
N ILE A 33 14.20 10.09 9.14
CA ILE A 33 14.16 11.51 9.49
C ILE A 33 14.43 11.61 10.99
N TYR A 34 15.54 12.24 11.36
CA TYR A 34 15.94 12.37 12.76
C TYR A 34 15.24 13.52 13.49
N ASN A 35 14.75 14.52 12.76
CA ASN A 35 14.08 15.70 13.31
C ASN A 35 13.00 16.19 12.35
N GLU A 36 11.81 16.52 12.87
CA GLU A 36 10.68 17.07 12.13
C GLU A 36 11.01 18.38 11.40
N GLU A 37 12.02 19.11 11.89
CA GLU A 37 12.58 20.29 11.22
C GLU A 37 13.21 19.99 9.86
N TYR A 38 13.34 18.73 9.43
CA TYR A 38 13.75 18.36 8.08
C TYR A 38 12.58 18.09 7.13
N LEU A 39 11.36 18.01 7.65
CA LEU A 39 10.17 17.88 6.81
C LEU A 39 9.93 19.18 6.04
N ARG A 40 9.75 19.10 4.73
CA ARG A 40 9.51 20.25 3.85
C ARG A 40 8.30 20.00 2.98
N ALA A 41 7.53 21.03 2.70
CA ALA A 41 6.48 20.96 1.68
C ALA A 41 7.08 20.52 0.35
N GLY A 42 6.40 19.60 -0.34
CA GLY A 42 6.89 18.97 -1.58
C GLY A 42 7.88 17.83 -1.38
N MET A 43 8.31 17.55 -0.14
CA MET A 43 9.12 16.37 0.15
C MET A 43 8.29 15.10 0.00
N ASP A 44 8.87 14.09 -0.63
CA ASP A 44 8.28 12.77 -0.67
C ASP A 44 8.74 11.94 0.53
N ILE A 45 7.78 11.39 1.27
CA ILE A 45 8.02 10.51 2.41
C ILE A 45 7.27 9.18 2.23
N ALA A 46 7.83 8.11 2.78
CA ALA A 46 7.16 6.85 2.97
C ALA A 46 6.17 6.95 4.15
N VAL A 47 4.92 6.57 3.92
CA VAL A 47 3.85 6.51 4.93
C VAL A 47 3.35 5.07 5.02
N PRO A 48 2.97 4.56 6.19
CA PRO A 48 2.35 3.24 6.27
C PRO A 48 1.04 3.24 5.50
N ILE A 49 0.79 2.14 4.80
CA ILE A 49 -0.48 1.97 4.11
C ILE A 49 -1.58 1.86 5.18
N SER A 50 -2.64 2.68 5.07
CA SER A 50 -3.70 2.74 6.07
C SER A 50 -4.26 1.35 6.42
N ASN A 51 -4.38 1.06 7.72
CA ASN A 51 -5.01 -0.14 8.27
C ASN A 51 -6.49 -0.29 7.87
N ASP A 52 -7.09 0.73 7.24
CA ASP A 52 -8.45 0.65 6.74
C ASP A 52 -8.59 -0.29 5.54
N TYR A 53 -7.51 -0.49 4.79
CA TYR A 53 -7.47 -1.28 3.57
C TYR A 53 -7.21 -2.77 3.80
N PHE A 54 -6.60 -3.12 4.94
CA PHE A 54 -6.11 -4.47 5.21
C PHE A 54 -6.65 -5.03 6.53
N THR A 55 -6.85 -6.33 6.56
CA THR A 55 -6.95 -7.12 7.79
C THR A 55 -5.72 -8.01 7.91
N THR A 56 -5.51 -8.63 9.07
CA THR A 56 -4.40 -9.55 9.31
C THR A 56 -4.91 -10.99 9.35
N TYR A 57 -4.23 -11.88 8.63
CA TYR A 57 -4.36 -13.33 8.75
C TYR A 57 -3.13 -13.90 9.45
N THR A 58 -3.35 -14.77 10.44
CA THR A 58 -2.28 -15.53 11.08
C THR A 58 -2.13 -16.87 10.40
N VAL A 59 -0.95 -17.13 9.85
CA VAL A 59 -0.60 -18.36 9.14
C VAL A 59 -0.71 -19.55 10.09
N ASN A 60 -1.38 -20.61 9.64
CA ASN A 60 -1.52 -21.88 10.34
C ASN A 60 -0.56 -22.92 9.77
N SER A 61 -0.35 -24.00 10.50
CA SER A 61 0.44 -25.13 10.00
C SER A 61 -0.18 -25.70 8.72
N GLY A 62 0.62 -25.82 7.66
CA GLY A 62 0.20 -26.32 6.35
C GLY A 62 -0.33 -25.25 5.38
N ASP A 63 -0.45 -23.99 5.81
CA ASP A 63 -0.81 -22.91 4.90
C ASP A 63 0.31 -22.59 3.90
N ASN A 64 -0.10 -22.09 2.73
CA ASN A 64 0.80 -21.48 1.75
C ASN A 64 0.10 -20.27 1.10
N LEU A 65 0.87 -19.42 0.41
CA LEU A 65 0.36 -18.19 -0.21
C LEU A 65 -0.78 -18.44 -1.20
N TYR A 66 -0.73 -19.53 -1.99
CA TYR A 66 -1.79 -19.88 -2.93
C TYR A 66 -3.11 -20.22 -2.22
N ALA A 67 -3.05 -21.04 -1.17
CA ALA A 67 -4.22 -21.45 -0.41
C ALA A 67 -4.88 -20.26 0.31
N ILE A 68 -4.06 -19.39 0.92
CA ILE A 68 -4.53 -18.16 1.57
C ILE A 68 -5.14 -17.22 0.53
N ALA A 69 -4.44 -16.93 -0.56
CA ALA A 69 -4.92 -16.04 -1.61
C ALA A 69 -6.25 -16.53 -2.20
N ARG A 70 -6.38 -17.83 -2.47
CA ARG A 70 -7.63 -18.43 -2.96
C ARG A 70 -8.78 -18.26 -1.97
N ARG A 71 -8.53 -18.44 -0.67
CA ARG A 71 -9.54 -18.26 0.39
C ARG A 71 -10.15 -16.86 0.39
N TYR A 72 -9.32 -15.86 0.10
CA TYR A 72 -9.72 -14.46 0.07
C TYR A 72 -10.02 -13.93 -1.34
N ASN A 73 -10.01 -14.78 -2.36
CA ASN A 73 -10.21 -14.42 -3.76
C ASN A 73 -9.24 -13.32 -4.25
N ILE A 74 -7.96 -13.44 -3.87
CA ILE A 74 -6.88 -12.53 -4.25
C ILE A 74 -5.93 -13.25 -5.19
N ASN A 75 -5.29 -12.51 -6.11
CA ASN A 75 -4.20 -13.06 -6.91
C ASN A 75 -3.01 -13.40 -5.98
N PRO A 76 -2.48 -14.64 -5.98
CA PRO A 76 -1.39 -15.04 -5.09
C PRO A 76 -0.14 -14.16 -5.20
N THR A 77 0.24 -13.76 -6.42
CA THR A 77 1.39 -12.87 -6.65
C THR A 77 1.18 -11.49 -6.07
N LEU A 78 -0.05 -10.96 -6.15
CA LEU A 78 -0.39 -9.70 -5.48
C LEU A 78 -0.33 -9.86 -3.95
N LEU A 79 -0.85 -10.96 -3.40
CA LEU A 79 -0.79 -11.21 -1.97
C LEU A 79 0.66 -11.28 -1.47
N ALA A 80 1.52 -12.03 -2.17
CA ALA A 80 2.94 -12.13 -1.84
C ALA A 80 3.59 -10.74 -1.86
N ALA A 81 3.42 -10.00 -2.97
CA ALA A 81 4.01 -8.68 -3.14
C ALA A 81 3.54 -7.70 -2.05
N LEU A 82 2.24 -7.64 -1.72
CA LEU A 82 1.67 -6.84 -0.63
C LEU A 82 2.31 -7.11 0.75
N ASN A 83 2.88 -8.31 0.93
CA ASN A 83 3.54 -8.73 2.15
C ASN A 83 5.08 -8.68 2.06
N GLY A 84 5.63 -8.12 0.99
CA GLY A 84 7.07 -8.07 0.75
C GLY A 84 7.69 -9.44 0.50
N LEU A 85 6.90 -10.39 -0.01
CA LEU A 85 7.29 -11.76 -0.29
C LEU A 85 7.29 -12.02 -1.80
N ASN A 86 8.14 -12.95 -2.23
CA ASN A 86 8.06 -13.59 -3.52
C ASN A 86 7.15 -14.83 -3.46
N MET A 87 6.75 -15.35 -4.62
CA MET A 87 5.84 -16.50 -4.70
C MET A 87 6.47 -17.82 -4.24
N ASP A 88 7.79 -17.89 -4.26
CA ASP A 88 8.63 -18.99 -3.81
C ASP A 88 9.07 -18.87 -2.35
N ASP A 89 8.79 -17.75 -1.69
CA ASP A 89 9.10 -17.58 -0.28
C ASP A 89 8.24 -18.49 0.59
N TYR A 90 8.87 -19.04 1.63
CA TYR A 90 8.18 -19.79 2.67
C TYR A 90 7.44 -18.85 3.63
N ILE A 91 6.26 -19.27 4.07
CA ILE A 91 5.54 -18.66 5.18
C ILE A 91 5.50 -19.63 6.37
N TYR A 92 5.57 -19.09 7.58
CA TYR A 92 5.70 -19.90 8.79
C TYR A 92 4.46 -19.77 9.69
N PRO A 93 4.09 -20.82 10.45
CA PRO A 93 3.03 -20.71 11.43
C PRO A 93 3.22 -19.52 12.38
N ASN A 94 2.13 -18.84 12.71
CA ASN A 94 2.05 -17.60 13.48
C ASN A 94 2.59 -16.34 12.78
N GLN A 95 3.11 -16.45 11.55
CA GLN A 95 3.41 -15.28 10.73
C GLN A 95 2.12 -14.51 10.41
N LYS A 96 2.19 -13.18 10.48
CA LYS A 96 1.08 -12.30 10.12
C LYS A 96 1.18 -11.94 8.64
N ILE A 97 0.10 -12.17 7.91
CA ILE A 97 -0.05 -11.82 6.49
C ILE A 97 -1.15 -10.78 6.38
N MET A 98 -0.85 -9.66 5.75
CA MET A 98 -1.80 -8.61 5.39
C MET A 98 -2.70 -9.09 4.26
N ILE A 99 -4.01 -8.97 4.47
CA ILE A 99 -5.06 -9.36 3.54
C ILE A 99 -5.90 -8.12 3.21
N PRO A 100 -5.99 -7.70 1.94
CA PRO A 100 -7.02 -6.78 1.45
C PRO A 100 -8.41 -7.02 2.05
N LYS A 101 -9.03 -6.00 2.63
CA LYS A 101 -10.44 -6.08 3.04
C LYS A 101 -11.34 -6.17 1.81
N SER A 102 -12.49 -6.84 1.97
CA SER A 102 -13.53 -6.84 0.94
C SER A 102 -13.92 -5.40 0.59
N GLY A 103 -14.16 -5.14 -0.69
CA GLY A 103 -14.40 -3.78 -1.18
C GLY A 103 -13.14 -3.06 -1.67
N TYR A 104 -11.96 -3.67 -1.53
CA TYR A 104 -10.69 -3.09 -2.00
C TYR A 104 -9.95 -4.07 -2.91
N SER A 105 -9.34 -3.52 -3.95
CA SER A 105 -8.43 -4.21 -4.86
C SER A 105 -7.22 -3.34 -5.09
N PHE A 106 -6.09 -3.97 -5.38
CA PHE A 106 -4.79 -3.30 -5.44
C PHE A 106 -4.04 -3.68 -6.70
N TYR A 107 -3.15 -2.80 -7.13
CA TYR A 107 -2.23 -3.05 -8.21
C TYR A 107 -0.89 -2.38 -7.90
N ILE A 108 0.18 -3.16 -7.90
CA ILE A 108 1.54 -2.61 -7.78
C ILE A 108 2.01 -2.33 -9.20
N THR A 109 2.26 -1.04 -9.47
CA THR A 109 2.71 -0.56 -10.78
C THR A 109 4.08 -1.13 -11.14
N LYS A 110 4.27 -1.34 -12.44
CA LYS A 110 5.48 -1.87 -13.05
C LYS A 110 6.11 -0.83 -13.97
N ASP A 111 7.37 -1.04 -14.33
CA ASP A 111 8.01 -0.24 -15.37
C ASP A 111 7.18 -0.28 -16.67
N GLY A 112 6.90 0.91 -17.21
CA GLY A 112 6.08 1.08 -18.41
C GLY A 112 4.57 1.17 -18.18
N ASP A 113 4.08 1.03 -16.94
CA ASP A 113 2.67 1.32 -16.66
C ASP A 113 2.34 2.81 -16.85
N THR A 114 1.13 3.08 -17.35
CA THR A 114 0.56 4.42 -17.48
C THR A 114 -0.72 4.51 -16.68
N LEU A 115 -1.18 5.73 -16.38
CA LEU A 115 -2.48 5.91 -15.74
C LEU A 115 -3.62 5.24 -16.51
N SER A 116 -3.55 5.24 -17.85
CA SER A 116 -4.54 4.56 -18.69
C SER A 116 -4.51 3.05 -18.47
N THR A 117 -3.34 2.41 -18.56
CA THR A 117 -3.23 0.94 -18.45
C THR A 117 -3.64 0.45 -17.06
N VAL A 118 -3.38 1.22 -16.01
CA VAL A 118 -3.80 0.89 -14.64
C VAL A 118 -5.29 1.14 -14.44
N ALA A 119 -5.82 2.24 -14.96
CA ALA A 119 -7.25 2.55 -14.89
C ALA A 119 -8.08 1.46 -15.59
N ASP A 120 -7.61 0.97 -16.75
CA ASP A 120 -8.24 -0.14 -17.48
C ASP A 120 -8.24 -1.45 -16.66
N LYS A 121 -7.15 -1.77 -15.96
CA LYS A 121 -7.09 -2.95 -15.06
C LYS A 121 -8.14 -2.87 -13.96
N PHE A 122 -8.37 -1.69 -13.42
CA PHE A 122 -9.41 -1.45 -12.42
C PHE A 122 -10.81 -1.23 -13.00
N LYS A 123 -10.93 -1.12 -14.33
CA LYS A 123 -12.16 -0.75 -15.04
C LYS A 123 -12.72 0.58 -14.52
N ARG A 124 -11.83 1.57 -14.37
CA ARG A 124 -12.12 2.93 -13.89
C ARG A 124 -11.68 3.96 -14.93
N SER A 125 -12.23 5.16 -14.83
CA SER A 125 -11.64 6.31 -15.53
C SER A 125 -10.32 6.74 -14.88
N ILE A 126 -9.44 7.38 -15.65
CA ILE A 126 -8.21 7.98 -15.13
C ILE A 126 -8.53 8.96 -14.01
N SER A 127 -9.56 9.80 -14.18
CA SER A 127 -9.96 10.77 -13.16
C SER A 127 -10.37 10.11 -11.84
N GLU A 128 -11.16 9.03 -11.88
CA GLU A 128 -11.51 8.28 -10.66
C GLU A 128 -10.27 7.68 -10.00
N LEU A 129 -9.37 7.10 -10.80
CA LEU A 129 -8.13 6.50 -10.29
C LEU A 129 -7.24 7.54 -9.60
N THR A 130 -6.99 8.67 -10.25
CA THR A 130 -6.14 9.75 -9.73
C THR A 130 -6.76 10.40 -8.50
N SER A 131 -8.07 10.64 -8.50
CA SER A 131 -8.78 11.20 -7.34
C SER A 131 -8.76 10.25 -6.14
N MET A 132 -8.86 8.93 -6.37
CA MET A 132 -8.83 7.93 -5.30
C MET A 132 -7.44 7.76 -4.69
N ASN A 133 -6.39 7.89 -5.49
CA ASN A 133 -5.01 7.65 -5.08
C ASN A 133 -4.22 8.93 -4.79
N GLY A 134 -4.83 10.10 -4.99
CA GLY A 134 -4.19 11.39 -4.76
C GLY A 134 -2.93 11.62 -5.62
N THR A 135 -2.80 10.95 -6.76
CA THR A 135 -1.64 11.03 -7.64
C THR A 135 -2.02 11.48 -9.06
N ILE A 136 -1.11 12.16 -9.74
CA ILE A 136 -1.23 12.56 -11.15
C ILE A 136 -0.20 11.88 -12.06
N TYR A 137 0.71 11.08 -11.51
CA TYR A 137 1.70 10.29 -12.23
C TYR A 137 1.90 8.92 -11.55
N LEU A 138 2.49 7.96 -12.26
CA LEU A 138 2.82 6.65 -11.71
C LEU A 138 4.33 6.54 -11.50
N LEU A 139 4.72 5.90 -10.40
CA LEU A 139 6.10 5.49 -10.14
C LEU A 139 6.17 3.97 -10.13
N PRO A 140 7.23 3.33 -10.68
CA PRO A 140 7.42 1.90 -10.52
C PRO A 140 7.36 1.45 -9.05
N GLY A 141 6.64 0.36 -8.78
CA GLY A 141 6.46 -0.15 -7.43
C GLY A 141 5.41 0.59 -6.58
N GLN A 142 4.78 1.65 -7.10
CA GLN A 142 3.69 2.34 -6.42
C GLN A 142 2.47 1.42 -6.28
N LEU A 143 1.89 1.40 -5.08
CA LEU A 143 0.64 0.69 -4.80
C LEU A 143 -0.55 1.55 -5.19
N MET A 144 -1.32 1.09 -6.17
CA MET A 144 -2.56 1.72 -6.58
C MET A 144 -3.74 1.00 -5.94
N ILE A 145 -4.69 1.78 -5.42
CA ILE A 145 -5.86 1.35 -4.68
C ILE A 145 -7.10 1.55 -5.55
N ASN A 146 -7.99 0.56 -5.55
CA ASN A 146 -9.32 0.65 -6.12
C ASN A 146 -10.37 0.15 -5.12
N ARG A 147 -11.26 1.05 -4.73
CA ARG A 147 -12.42 0.77 -3.88
C ARG A 147 -13.61 0.35 -4.75
N THR A 148 -14.03 -0.90 -4.61
CA THR A 148 -15.27 -1.42 -5.21
C THR A 148 -16.40 -1.08 -4.23
N LYS A 149 -17.18 -0.04 -4.54
CA LYS A 149 -18.45 0.22 -3.87
C LYS A 149 -19.44 -0.91 -4.15
#